data_AF-A0A9J6A3I2-F1
#
_entry.id   AF-A0A9J6A3I2-F1
#
_cell.length_a   1.000
_cell.length_b   1.000
_cell.length_c   1.000
_cell.angle_alpha   90.00
_cell.angle_beta   90.00
_cell.angle_gamma   90.00
#
_symmetry.space_group_name_H-M   'P 1'
#
loop_
_entity.id
_entity.type
_entity.pdbx_description
1 polymer ?
#
loop_
_entity_poly.entity_id
_entity_poly.type
_entity_poly.pdbx_seq_one_letter_code
_entity_poly.pdbx_strand_id
1 'polypeptide(L)'
;MKKILLVLFLKSRMNGTLKFLTETITGIPCKHAISAIWHENDEVINYVDDYYKVKMYKRIYERAILSINGSLLWPKSGKISHLPPIFSRQNKSGRMQKLRRKEQDEEEANFS
;
A
#
# COMPACT_ATOMS: atom_id res chain seq x y z
N MET A 1 28.72 3.64 9.64
CA MET A 1 29.32 2.29 9.80
C MET A 1 28.34 1.25 10.35
N LYS A 2 27.43 1.60 11.28
CA LYS A 2 26.41 0.65 11.83
C LYS A 2 25.38 0.14 10.80
N LYS A 3 25.03 0.93 9.77
CA LYS A 3 24.05 0.55 8.72
C LYS A 3 24.47 -0.61 7.80
N ILE A 4 25.78 -0.83 7.60
CA ILE A 4 26.29 -1.88 6.69
C ILE A 4 26.48 -3.20 7.43
N LEU A 5 26.93 -3.15 8.69
CA LEU A 5 27.14 -4.36 9.49
C LEU A 5 25.84 -5.09 9.82
N LEU A 6 24.72 -4.39 10.01
CA LEU A 6 23.42 -5.01 10.30
C LEU A 6 22.86 -5.77 9.08
N VAL A 7 23.04 -5.20 7.89
CA VAL A 7 22.67 -5.84 6.62
C VAL A 7 23.47 -7.12 6.41
N LEU A 8 24.75 -7.14 6.79
CA LEU A 8 25.61 -8.33 6.68
C LEU A 8 25.33 -9.37 7.78
N PHE A 9 25.02 -8.93 9.00
CA PHE A 9 24.74 -9.82 10.13
C PHE A 9 23.41 -10.58 9.95
N LEU A 10 22.37 -9.89 9.48
CA LEU A 10 21.09 -10.52 9.11
C LEU A 10 21.20 -11.42 7.88
N LYS A 11 22.11 -11.11 6.94
CA LYS A 11 22.41 -11.95 5.77
C LYS A 11 23.08 -13.27 6.14
N SER A 12 23.80 -13.33 7.28
CA SER A 12 24.53 -14.52 7.72
C SER A 12 23.68 -15.50 8.55
N ARG A 13 22.62 -15.00 9.23
CA ARG A 13 21.77 -15.83 10.11
C ARG A 13 20.56 -16.46 9.41
N MET A 14 20.05 -15.91 8.30
CA MET A 14 18.90 -16.47 7.57
C MET A 14 19.32 -17.21 6.29
N ASN A 15 20.01 -18.33 6.45
CA ASN A 15 20.27 -19.27 5.37
C ASN A 15 18.98 -20.04 5.05
N GLY A 16 18.15 -19.57 4.11
CA GLY A 16 17.04 -20.39 3.63
C GLY A 16 15.90 -19.72 2.87
N THR A 17 15.74 -18.40 2.89
CA THR A 17 14.76 -17.75 2.00
C THR A 17 15.12 -16.29 1.77
N LEU A 18 15.93 -16.06 0.73
CA LEU A 18 16.31 -14.73 0.21
C LEU A 18 15.12 -13.94 -0.38
N LYS A 19 13.86 -14.25 0.01
CA LYS A 19 12.64 -13.63 -0.52
C LYS A 19 12.00 -12.59 0.41
N PHE A 20 12.44 -12.47 1.67
CA PHE A 20 11.74 -11.64 2.66
C PHE A 20 12.46 -10.36 3.10
N LEU A 21 13.65 -10.07 2.55
CA LEU A 21 14.41 -8.85 2.84
C LEU A 21 14.68 -7.98 1.59
N THR A 22 13.84 -8.10 0.56
CA THR A 22 13.92 -7.28 -0.66
C THR A 22 12.53 -6.85 -1.11
N GLU A 23 11.94 -5.91 -0.37
CA GLU A 23 10.99 -4.97 -0.96
C GLU A 23 11.48 -3.55 -0.66
N THR A 24 12.61 -3.20 -1.26
CA THR A 24 13.16 -1.82 -1.29
C THR A 24 12.43 -0.96 -2.31
N ILE A 25 11.11 -1.15 -2.50
CA ILE A 25 10.34 -0.32 -3.43
C ILE A 25 9.90 0.98 -2.74
N THR A 26 9.66 0.94 -1.43
CA THR A 26 9.08 2.08 -0.69
C THR A 26 10.03 2.74 0.30
N GLY A 27 11.15 2.13 0.70
CA GLY A 27 12.06 2.70 1.72
C GLY A 27 11.53 2.62 3.16
N ILE A 28 10.49 1.80 3.38
CA ILE A 28 9.87 1.52 4.69
C ILE A 28 10.13 0.03 5.04
N PRO A 29 10.56 -0.31 6.27
CA PRO A 29 10.83 -1.69 6.64
C PRO A 29 9.55 -2.54 6.64
N CYS A 30 9.63 -3.75 6.09
CA CYS A 30 8.53 -4.72 6.14
C CYS A 30 8.38 -5.31 7.56
N LYS A 31 7.27 -6.01 7.82
CA LYS A 31 7.01 -6.66 9.11
C LYS A 31 8.15 -7.57 9.61
N HIS A 32 8.85 -8.25 8.70
CA HIS A 32 9.97 -9.12 9.05
C HIS A 32 11.21 -8.30 9.46
N ALA A 33 11.48 -7.20 8.76
CA ALA A 33 12.57 -6.29 9.11
C ALA A 33 12.32 -5.64 10.48
N ILE A 34 11.09 -5.21 10.76
CA ILE A 34 10.71 -4.65 12.07
C ILE A 34 10.95 -5.65 13.21
N SER A 35 10.55 -6.92 13.01
CA SER A 35 10.77 -7.97 14.00
C SER A 35 12.26 -8.21 14.27
N ALA A 36 13.09 -8.22 13.22
CA ALA A 36 14.55 -8.36 13.35
C ALA A 36 15.17 -7.17 14.11
N ILE A 37 14.74 -5.95 13.80
CA ILE A 37 15.21 -4.72 14.47
C ILE A 37 14.87 -4.74 15.96
N TRP A 38 13.65 -5.14 16.31
CA TRP A 38 13.25 -5.28 17.71
C TRP A 38 14.01 -6.38 18.44
N HIS A 39 14.29 -7.51 17.78
CA HIS A 39 15.14 -8.55 18.36
C HIS A 39 16.56 -8.04 18.67
N GLU A 40 17.06 -7.08 17.90
CA GLU A 40 18.36 -6.45 18.12
C GLU A 40 18.30 -5.25 19.09
N ASN A 41 17.14 -4.98 19.71
CA ASN A 41 16.87 -3.84 20.59
C ASN A 41 17.23 -2.47 19.96
N ASP A 42 17.05 -2.35 18.64
CA ASP A 42 17.27 -1.09 17.92
C ASP A 42 15.93 -0.46 17.52
N GLU A 43 15.98 0.81 17.12
CA GLU A 43 14.82 1.58 16.73
C GLU A 43 14.56 1.48 15.22
N VAL A 44 13.32 1.15 14.87
CA VAL A 44 12.86 1.05 13.47
C VAL A 44 13.11 2.33 12.68
N ILE A 45 13.02 3.49 13.35
CA ILE A 45 13.19 4.83 12.76
C ILE A 45 14.58 5.01 12.12
N ASN A 46 15.59 4.28 12.60
CA ASN A 46 16.96 4.32 12.05
C ASN A 46 17.08 3.67 10.67
N TYR A 47 16.11 2.81 10.33
CA TYR A 47 16.07 2.02 9.09
C TYR A 47 15.10 2.57 8.05
N VAL A 48 14.30 3.58 8.40
CA VAL A 48 13.41 4.28 7.47
C VAL A 48 14.22 5.30 6.67
N ASP A 49 13.92 5.41 5.37
CA ASP A 49 14.49 6.45 4.51
C ASP A 49 14.22 7.86 5.08
N ASP A 50 15.18 8.77 4.92
CA ASP A 50 15.06 10.15 5.38
C ASP A 50 13.86 10.87 4.76
N TYR A 51 13.39 10.43 3.58
CA TYR A 51 12.21 10.99 2.92
C TYR A 51 10.93 10.89 3.76
N TYR A 52 10.81 9.86 4.60
CA TYR A 52 9.63 9.65 5.46
C TYR A 52 9.79 10.21 6.87
N LYS A 53 10.91 10.88 7.17
CA LYS A 53 11.11 11.48 8.49
C LYS A 53 10.36 12.80 8.60
N VAL A 54 9.91 13.11 9.82
CA VAL A 54 9.21 14.36 10.17
C VAL A 54 9.98 15.59 9.70
N LYS A 55 11.32 15.56 9.76
CA LYS A 55 12.18 16.64 9.27
C LYS A 55 11.96 16.92 7.78
N MET A 56 11.90 15.88 6.95
CA MET A 56 11.66 16.03 5.51
C MET A 56 10.22 16.48 5.25
N TYR A 57 9.24 15.90 5.95
CA TYR A 57 7.84 16.34 5.85
C TYR A 57 7.69 17.84 6.12
N LYS A 58 8.27 18.33 7.23
CA LYS A 58 8.26 19.77 7.55
C LYS A 58 8.92 20.62 6.48
N ARG A 59 10.01 20.16 5.87
CA ARG A 59 10.71 20.87 4.79
C ARG A 59 9.90 20.92 3.49
N ILE A 60 9.22 19.82 3.14
CA ILE A 60 8.39 19.74 1.93
C ILE A 60 7.18 20.67 2.06
N TYR A 61 6.53 20.64 3.22
CA TYR A 61 5.32 21.42 3.52
C TYR A 61 5.62 22.76 4.20
N GLU A 62 6.89 23.20 4.24
CA GLU A 62 7.28 24.51 4.80
C GLU A 62 6.65 25.65 3.99
N ARG A 63 6.53 25.44 2.68
CA ARG A 63 5.89 26.38 1.76
C ARG A 63 4.42 26.02 1.62
N ALA A 64 3.58 27.05 1.53
CA ALA A 64 2.16 26.88 1.26
C ALA A 64 1.96 26.16 -0.08
N ILE A 65 1.28 25.02 -0.03
CA ILE A 65 0.73 24.40 -1.23
C ILE A 65 -0.47 25.24 -1.62
N LEU A 66 -0.28 26.10 -2.62
CA LEU A 66 -1.36 26.91 -3.15
C LEU A 66 -2.43 25.99 -3.71
N SER A 67 -3.69 26.32 -3.42
CA SER A 67 -4.82 25.64 -4.07
C SER A 67 -4.68 25.83 -5.58
N ILE A 68 -4.73 24.73 -6.31
CA ILE A 68 -4.90 24.82 -7.76
C ILE A 68 -6.34 25.32 -7.98
N ASN A 69 -6.50 26.25 -8.92
CA ASN A 69 -7.80 26.71 -9.38
C ASN A 69 -8.73 25.53 -9.69
N GLY A 70 -10.05 25.70 -9.61
CA GLY A 70 -10.99 24.59 -9.87
C GLY A 70 -10.81 23.94 -11.25
N SER A 71 -11.35 22.73 -11.42
CA SER A 71 -11.19 21.93 -12.65
C SER A 71 -11.58 22.66 -13.95
N LEU A 72 -12.47 23.65 -13.86
CA LEU A 72 -12.85 24.53 -14.96
C LEU A 72 -11.68 25.34 -15.55
N LEU A 73 -10.68 25.67 -14.73
CA LEU A 73 -9.51 26.48 -15.10
C LEU A 73 -8.29 25.63 -15.44
N TRP A 74 -8.39 24.30 -15.36
CA TRP A 74 -7.29 23.42 -15.73
C TRP A 74 -7.13 23.37 -17.26
N PRO A 75 -5.89 23.34 -17.78
CA PRO A 75 -5.68 23.15 -19.20
C PRO A 75 -6.29 21.80 -19.61
N LYS A 76 -7.21 21.83 -20.59
CA LYS A 76 -7.78 20.60 -21.16
C LYS A 76 -6.63 19.81 -21.80
N SER A 77 -6.45 18.57 -21.34
CA SER A 77 -5.46 17.70 -21.97
C SER A 77 -5.91 17.38 -23.39
N GLY A 78 -5.06 17.61 -24.39
CA GLY A 78 -5.27 17.13 -25.76
C GLY A 78 -5.11 15.61 -25.92
N LYS A 79 -4.89 14.91 -24.81
CA LYS A 79 -4.75 13.45 -24.77
C LYS A 79 -6.14 12.81 -24.78
N ILE A 80 -6.27 11.71 -25.51
CA ILE A 80 -7.46 10.89 -25.53
C ILE A 80 -7.72 10.42 -24.09
N SER A 81 -8.95 10.58 -23.61
CA SER A 81 -9.36 10.04 -22.32
C SER A 81 -9.09 8.54 -22.29
N HIS A 82 -8.46 8.05 -21.22
CA HIS A 82 -8.29 6.62 -21.04
C HIS A 82 -9.65 5.94 -21.18
N LEU A 83 -9.73 4.92 -22.04
CA LEU A 83 -10.91 4.07 -22.10
C LEU A 83 -11.12 3.50 -20.70
N PRO A 84 -12.37 3.44 -20.21
CA PRO A 84 -12.63 2.75 -18.95
C PRO A 84 -12.05 1.33 -19.06
N PRO A 85 -11.49 0.78 -17.96
CA PRO A 85 -11.08 -0.60 -17.97
C PRO A 85 -12.26 -1.42 -18.45
N ILE A 86 -12.02 -2.23 -19.49
CA ILE A 86 -13.04 -3.14 -19.98
C ILE A 86 -13.25 -4.13 -18.84
N PHE A 87 -14.30 -3.91 -18.05
CA PHE A 87 -14.87 -4.93 -17.21
C PHE A 87 -15.42 -5.98 -18.17
N SER A 88 -14.53 -6.82 -18.70
CA SER A 88 -14.95 -8.16 -19.04
C SER A 88 -15.70 -8.62 -17.80
N ARG A 89 -16.94 -9.06 -17.98
CA ARG A 89 -17.47 -10.09 -17.09
C ARG A 89 -16.45 -11.23 -17.22
N GLN A 90 -15.35 -11.13 -16.47
CA GLN A 90 -14.71 -12.29 -15.91
C GLN A 90 -15.87 -12.91 -15.18
N ASN A 91 -16.48 -13.87 -15.88
CA ASN A 91 -17.37 -14.84 -15.30
C ASN A 91 -16.72 -15.15 -13.97
N LYS A 92 -17.35 -14.70 -12.88
CA LYS A 92 -16.94 -15.09 -11.54
C LYS A 92 -17.23 -16.58 -11.49
N SER A 93 -16.38 -17.37 -12.11
CA SER A 93 -16.47 -18.82 -12.31
C SER A 93 -16.23 -19.53 -10.97
N GLY A 94 -16.70 -18.95 -9.88
CA GLY A 94 -16.37 -19.41 -8.54
C GLY A 94 -17.01 -18.63 -7.41
N ARG A 95 -17.68 -17.50 -7.64
CA ARG A 95 -18.45 -16.84 -6.56
C ARG A 95 -19.94 -16.87 -6.87
N MET A 96 -20.55 -18.01 -6.58
CA MET A 96 -22.00 -18.09 -6.43
C MET A 96 -22.41 -17.09 -5.35
N GLN A 97 -23.31 -16.18 -5.69
CA GLN A 97 -23.91 -15.27 -4.72
C GLN A 97 -24.74 -16.15 -3.77
N LYS A 98 -24.34 -16.24 -2.49
CA LYS A 98 -25.19 -16.91 -1.50
C LYS A 98 -26.46 -16.06 -1.37
N LEU A 99 -27.60 -16.62 -1.74
CA LEU A 99 -28.89 -16.05 -1.38
C LEU A 99 -28.93 -15.94 0.15
N ARG A 100 -29.39 -14.79 0.65
CA ARG A 100 -29.66 -14.63 2.07
C ARG A 100 -30.66 -15.71 2.47
N ARG A 101 -30.43 -16.39 3.59
CA ARG A 101 -31.41 -17.31 4.15
C ARG A 101 -32.61 -16.46 4.59
N LYS A 102 -33.79 -16.68 3.98
CA LYS A 102 -35.05 -16.07 4.42
C LYS A 102 -35.44 -16.66 5.78
N GLU A 103 -35.97 -15.83 6.67
CA GLU A 103 -36.59 -16.29 7.92
C GLU A 103 -37.98 -16.88 7.65
N GLN A 104 -38.53 -17.68 8.57
CA GLN A 104 -39.76 -18.47 8.34
C GLN A 104 -40.99 -17.61 8.01
N ASP A 105 -41.00 -16.33 8.40
CA ASP A 105 -42.14 -15.42 8.24
C ASP A 105 -41.98 -14.44 7.06
N GLU A 106 -40.99 -14.63 6.19
CA GLU A 106 -40.82 -13.78 5.01
C GLU A 106 -41.75 -14.23 3.86
N GLU A 107 -42.90 -13.57 3.74
CA GLU A 107 -43.81 -13.74 2.61
C GLU A 107 -43.14 -13.36 1.28
N GLU A 108 -43.31 -14.20 0.26
CA GLU A 108 -42.85 -13.90 -1.09
C GLU A 108 -43.73 -12.79 -1.67
N ALA A 109 -43.18 -11.59 -1.82
CA ALA A 109 -43.86 -10.52 -2.52
C ALA A 109 -44.10 -10.94 -3.98
N ASN A 110 -45.29 -11.46 -4.26
CA ASN A 110 -45.79 -11.71 -5.59
C ASN A 110 -46.10 -10.36 -6.24
N PHE A 111 -45.23 -9.92 -7.15
CA PHE A 111 -45.56 -8.82 -8.05
C PHE A 111 -46.12 -9.45 -9.34
N SER A 112 -47.43 -9.24 -9.56
CA SER A 112 -48.13 -9.63 -10.81
C SER A 112 -47.67 -8.80 -12.00
#